data_AF-A0A952UJS3-F1
#
_entry.id   AF-A0A952UJS3-F1
#
_cell.length_a   1.000
_cell.length_b   1.000
_cell.length_c   1.000
_cell.angle_alpha   90.00
_cell.angle_beta   90.00
_cell.angle_gamma   90.00
#
_symmetry.space_group_name_H-M   'P 1'
#
loop_
_entity.id
_entity.type
_entity.pdbx_description
1 polymer ?
#
loop_
_entity_poly.entity_id
_entity_poly.type
_entity_poly.pdbx_seq_one_letter_code
_entity_poly.pdbx_strand_id
1 'polypeptide(L)'
;MMLCPATHCGQMMETDVRAGYDPDSGLECLFCPRCGHRGMKARTGVQLLFTGQHEYVFSYGPSLSHLKIVLSTVAINLFRTQGMPPTQLAAHVADWALLMGQVCGTVRFSGDLILSSCYEYCRREATKSPAVSSL
;
A
#
# COMPACT_ATOMS: atom_id res chain seq x y z
N MET A 1 -3.34 -6.05 -9.75
CA MET A 1 -2.91 -7.21 -8.92
C MET A 1 -1.79 -6.72 -8.00
N MET A 2 -1.73 -7.15 -6.73
CA MET A 2 -0.77 -6.65 -5.72
C MET A 2 0.26 -7.72 -5.35
N LEU A 3 1.47 -7.31 -4.96
CA LEU A 3 2.44 -8.24 -4.35
C LEU A 3 1.98 -8.68 -2.96
N CYS A 4 2.34 -9.90 -2.58
CA CYS A 4 2.24 -10.32 -1.19
C CYS A 4 3.18 -9.48 -0.30
N PRO A 5 2.68 -8.89 0.80
CA PRO A 5 3.48 -8.07 1.71
C PRO A 5 4.42 -8.90 2.59
N ALA A 6 4.24 -10.23 2.63
CA ALA A 6 5.09 -11.12 3.40
C ALA A 6 6.55 -11.06 2.89
N THR A 7 7.48 -10.93 3.83
CA THR A 7 8.91 -10.87 3.54
C THR A 7 9.32 -12.09 2.71
N HIS A 8 10.10 -11.83 1.66
CA HIS A 8 10.63 -12.86 0.74
C HIS A 8 9.59 -13.71 -0.03
N CYS A 9 8.28 -13.41 0.03
CA CYS A 9 7.29 -14.15 -0.74
C CYS A 9 7.33 -13.78 -2.24
N GLY A 10 7.18 -12.48 -2.54
CA GLY A 10 7.28 -11.94 -3.90
C GLY A 10 6.19 -12.41 -4.89
N GLN A 11 5.27 -13.28 -4.45
CA GLN A 11 4.17 -13.78 -5.28
C GLN A 11 3.06 -12.73 -5.41
N MET A 12 2.37 -12.72 -6.55
CA MET A 12 1.13 -11.95 -6.71
C MET A 12 0.03 -12.54 -5.83
N MET A 13 -0.74 -11.68 -5.17
CA MET A 13 -1.94 -12.08 -4.47
C MET A 13 -3.10 -12.25 -5.45
N GLU A 14 -3.97 -13.21 -5.13
CA GLU A 14 -5.18 -13.55 -5.87
C GLU A 14 -6.41 -13.11 -5.09
N THR A 15 -7.50 -12.82 -5.78
CA THR A 15 -8.78 -12.51 -5.14
C THR A 15 -9.32 -13.74 -4.43
N ASP A 16 -9.66 -13.60 -3.14
CA ASP A 16 -10.36 -14.66 -2.42
C ASP A 16 -11.84 -14.61 -2.79
N VAL A 17 -12.23 -15.40 -3.79
CA VAL A 17 -13.61 -15.48 -4.29
C VAL A 17 -14.60 -15.91 -3.20
N ARG A 18 -14.14 -16.65 -2.17
CA ARG A 18 -15.02 -17.12 -1.08
C ARG A 18 -15.36 -15.99 -0.11
N ALA A 19 -14.38 -15.12 0.17
CA ALA A 19 -14.59 -13.95 1.01
C ALA A 19 -15.24 -12.79 0.26
N GLY A 20 -15.00 -12.69 -1.06
CA GLY A 20 -15.69 -11.77 -1.94
C GLY A 20 -15.34 -10.30 -1.75
N TYR A 21 -16.24 -9.45 -2.24
CA TYR A 21 -16.18 -8.00 -2.14
C TYR A 21 -17.20 -7.52 -1.12
N ASP A 22 -16.76 -6.61 -0.25
CA ASP A 22 -17.64 -5.93 0.68
C ASP A 22 -18.06 -4.56 0.11
N PRO A 23 -19.35 -4.37 -0.25
CA PRO A 23 -19.84 -3.11 -0.81
C PRO A 23 -19.85 -1.96 0.18
N ASP A 24 -19.88 -2.21 1.49
CA ASP A 24 -19.94 -1.15 2.50
C ASP A 24 -18.56 -0.55 2.76
N SER A 25 -17.51 -1.37 2.73
CA SER A 25 -16.12 -0.90 2.82
C SER A 25 -15.47 -0.59 1.47
N GLY A 26 -15.94 -1.21 0.39
CA GLY A 26 -15.32 -1.15 -0.93
C GLY A 26 -14.02 -1.95 -1.04
N LEU A 27 -13.79 -2.87 -0.11
CA LEU A 27 -12.62 -3.72 -0.05
C LEU A 27 -12.87 -5.10 -0.68
N GLU A 28 -11.81 -5.63 -1.31
CA GLU A 28 -11.76 -7.00 -1.80
C GLU A 28 -10.75 -7.80 -0.99
N CYS A 29 -11.16 -8.97 -0.54
CA CYS A 29 -10.27 -9.90 0.14
C CYS A 29 -9.29 -10.54 -0.86
N LEU A 30 -8.04 -10.63 -0.46
CA LEU A 30 -6.97 -11.26 -1.21
C LEU A 30 -6.33 -12.38 -0.39
N PHE A 31 -5.80 -13.39 -1.07
CA PHE A 31 -4.91 -14.39 -0.48
C PHE A 31 -3.67 -14.60 -1.34
N CYS A 32 -2.57 -14.99 -0.71
CA CYS A 32 -1.38 -15.41 -1.41
C CYS A 32 -1.38 -16.93 -1.58
N PRO A 33 -1.34 -17.47 -2.81
CA PRO A 33 -1.32 -18.93 -3.03
C PRO A 33 -0.02 -19.59 -2.57
N ARG A 34 1.06 -18.80 -2.39
CA ARG A 34 2.38 -19.31 -2.01
C ARG A 34 2.58 -19.43 -0.50
N CYS A 35 2.22 -18.40 0.27
CA CYS A 35 2.45 -18.35 1.71
C CYS A 35 1.17 -18.35 2.56
N GLY A 36 -0.01 -18.33 1.94
CA GLY A 36 -1.28 -18.28 2.64
C GLY A 36 -1.64 -16.94 3.28
N HIS A 37 -0.80 -15.91 3.14
CA HIS A 37 -1.08 -14.56 3.65
C HIS A 37 -2.44 -14.07 3.13
N ARG A 38 -3.26 -13.53 4.02
CA ARG A 38 -4.57 -12.94 3.70
C ARG A 38 -4.53 -11.44 3.98
N GLY A 39 -5.17 -10.66 3.13
CA GLY A 39 -5.19 -9.20 3.24
C GLY A 39 -6.35 -8.61 2.44
N MET A 40 -6.42 -7.28 2.39
CA MET A 40 -7.44 -6.57 1.65
C MET A 40 -6.81 -5.61 0.64
N LYS A 41 -7.57 -5.25 -0.39
CA LYS A 41 -7.26 -4.13 -1.28
C LYS A 41 -8.50 -3.28 -1.53
N ALA A 42 -8.29 -2.01 -1.83
CA ALA A 42 -9.35 -1.17 -2.38
C ALA A 42 -9.67 -1.61 -3.82
N ARG A 43 -10.94 -1.88 -4.14
CA ARG A 43 -11.35 -2.28 -5.50
C ARG A 43 -10.91 -1.27 -6.56
N THR A 44 -11.08 0.02 -6.27
CA THR A 44 -10.77 1.14 -7.16
C THR A 44 -9.42 1.79 -6.87
N GLY A 45 -8.59 1.17 -6.03
CA GLY A 45 -7.39 1.79 -5.47
C GLY A 45 -7.68 2.79 -4.35
N VAL A 46 -6.65 3.13 -3.59
CA VAL A 46 -6.72 4.18 -2.55
C VAL A 46 -6.80 5.57 -3.19
N GLN A 47 -7.61 6.45 -2.63
CA GLN A 47 -7.84 7.81 -3.14
C GLN A 47 -7.33 8.84 -2.14
N LEU A 48 -6.40 9.70 -2.58
CA LEU A 48 -5.85 10.77 -1.75
C LEU A 48 -6.94 11.85 -1.49
N LEU A 49 -7.23 12.10 -0.23
CA LEU A 49 -8.17 13.14 0.21
C LEU A 49 -7.47 14.45 0.57
N PHE A 50 -6.38 14.36 1.34
CA PHE A 50 -5.64 15.50 1.86
C PHE A 50 -4.16 15.17 1.98
N THR A 51 -3.32 16.21 1.81
CA THR A 51 -1.88 16.15 2.06
C THR A 51 -1.44 17.34 2.93
N GLY A 52 -0.63 17.04 3.94
CA GLY A 52 0.18 17.99 4.69
C GLY A 52 1.66 17.88 4.28
N GLN A 53 2.58 18.43 5.08
CA GLN A 53 4.03 18.35 4.77
C GLN A 53 4.56 16.91 4.71
N HIS A 54 4.10 16.04 5.62
CA HIS A 54 4.56 14.66 5.75
C HIS A 54 3.40 13.68 5.95
N GLU A 55 2.18 14.16 5.81
CA GLU A 55 0.95 13.44 6.15
C GLU A 55 0.08 13.32 4.90
N TYR A 56 -0.42 12.13 4.62
CA TYR A 56 -1.24 11.83 3.45
C TYR A 56 -2.44 11.03 3.92
N VAL A 57 -3.65 11.53 3.69
CA VAL A 57 -4.88 10.84 4.10
C VAL A 57 -5.54 10.23 2.88
N PHE A 58 -5.78 8.93 2.94
CA PHE A 58 -6.41 8.16 1.88
C PHE A 58 -7.76 7.61 2.33
N SER A 59 -8.74 7.67 1.43
CA SER A 59 -9.95 6.86 1.50
C SER A 59 -9.83 5.65 0.58
N TYR A 60 -10.74 4.70 0.77
CA TYR A 60 -10.91 3.56 -0.12
C TYR A 60 -12.39 3.17 -0.10
N GLY A 61 -12.99 3.03 -1.28
CA GLY A 61 -14.39 2.64 -1.39
C GLY A 61 -15.39 3.67 -0.84
N PRO A 62 -16.64 3.25 -0.56
CA PRO A 62 -17.69 4.10 -0.03
C PRO A 62 -17.63 4.29 1.50
N SER A 63 -16.65 3.70 2.19
CA SER A 63 -16.48 3.85 3.63
C SER A 63 -16.10 5.27 4.04
N LEU A 64 -16.53 5.70 5.23
CA LEU A 64 -15.99 6.89 5.91
C LEU A 64 -14.62 6.65 6.57
N SER A 65 -14.15 5.40 6.53
CA SER A 65 -12.83 5.04 7.03
C SER A 65 -11.71 5.63 6.17
N HIS A 66 -10.60 5.98 6.82
CA HIS A 66 -9.44 6.53 6.15
C HIS A 66 -8.14 6.03 6.79
N LEU A 67 -7.09 5.99 5.98
CA LEU A 67 -5.73 5.73 6.40
C LEU A 67 -4.93 7.03 6.33
N LYS A 68 -4.37 7.44 7.46
CA LYS A 68 -3.41 8.53 7.53
C LYS A 68 -2.00 7.98 7.48
N ILE A 69 -1.28 8.25 6.40
CA ILE A 69 0.10 7.85 6.21
C ILE A 69 1.01 9.00 6.61
N VAL A 70 1.94 8.75 7.54
CA VAL A 70 2.95 9.72 7.96
C VAL A 70 4.30 9.23 7.48
N LEU A 71 4.90 9.94 6.54
CA LEU A 71 6.20 9.62 5.98
C LEU A 71 7.30 10.40 6.70
N SER A 72 8.37 9.73 7.11
CA SER A 72 9.57 10.43 7.58
C SER A 72 10.32 11.11 6.43
N THR A 73 11.02 12.20 6.72
CA THR A 73 11.91 12.87 5.75
C THR A 73 12.96 11.91 5.18
N VAL A 74 13.45 10.98 5.99
CA VAL A 74 14.40 9.93 5.57
C VAL A 74 13.78 9.03 4.51
N ALA A 75 12.57 8.50 4.74
CA ALA A 75 11.87 7.66 3.79
C ALA A 75 11.57 8.40 2.47
N ILE A 76 11.13 9.66 2.57
CA ILE A 76 10.87 10.51 1.41
C ILE A 76 12.12 10.66 0.55
N ASN A 77 13.25 11.01 1.16
CA ASN A 77 14.49 11.21 0.42
C ASN A 77 15.00 9.91 -0.21
N LEU A 78 14.92 8.79 0.53
CA LEU A 78 15.36 7.47 0.06
C LEU A 78 14.59 6.99 -1.19
N PHE A 79 13.28 7.16 -1.23
CA PHE A 79 12.47 6.74 -2.37
C PHE A 79 12.47 7.78 -3.50
N ARG A 80 12.66 9.06 -3.18
CA ARG A 80 12.83 10.10 -4.20
C ARG A 80 14.08 9.87 -5.04
N THR A 81 15.20 9.43 -4.45
CA THR A 81 16.41 9.07 -5.22
C THR A 81 16.21 7.84 -6.10
N GLN A 82 15.19 7.02 -5.82
CA GLN A 82 14.76 5.88 -6.64
C GLN A 82 13.67 6.26 -7.67
N GLY A 83 13.34 7.55 -7.79
CA GLY A 83 12.34 8.05 -8.75
C GLY A 83 10.89 7.98 -8.28
N MET A 84 10.62 7.63 -7.01
CA MET A 84 9.26 7.55 -6.48
C MET A 84 8.89 8.83 -5.72
N PRO A 85 7.88 9.60 -6.19
CA PRO A 85 7.41 10.79 -5.49
C PRO A 85 6.71 10.43 -4.16
N PRO A 86 6.70 11.36 -3.17
CA PRO A 86 6.15 11.09 -1.84
C PRO A 86 4.69 10.62 -1.83
N THR A 87 3.85 11.18 -2.71
CA THR A 87 2.44 10.79 -2.82
C THR A 87 2.29 9.36 -3.30
N GLN A 88 3.12 8.92 -4.26
CA GLN A 88 3.12 7.54 -4.74
C GLN A 88 3.62 6.58 -3.64
N LEU A 89 4.68 6.96 -2.92
CA LEU A 89 5.15 6.20 -1.75
C LEU A 89 4.02 6.06 -0.72
N ALA A 90 3.34 7.15 -0.39
CA ALA A 90 2.25 7.13 0.58
C ALA A 90 1.09 6.23 0.14
N ALA A 91 0.76 6.20 -1.16
CA ALA A 91 -0.25 5.30 -1.71
C ALA A 91 0.18 3.83 -1.55
N HIS A 92 1.43 3.48 -1.85
CA HIS A 92 1.94 2.12 -1.65
C HIS A 92 1.96 1.71 -0.18
N VAL A 93 2.27 2.62 0.75
CA VAL A 93 2.18 2.36 2.19
C VAL A 93 0.72 2.14 2.63
N ALA A 94 -0.23 2.87 2.05
CA ALA A 94 -1.66 2.65 2.31
C ALA A 94 -2.13 1.29 1.78
N ASP A 95 -1.74 0.89 0.56
CA ASP A 95 -2.01 -0.44 0.03
C ASP A 95 -1.39 -1.53 0.92
N TRP A 96 -0.13 -1.37 1.33
CA TRP A 96 0.51 -2.29 2.27
C TRP A 96 -0.27 -2.41 3.58
N ALA A 97 -0.77 -1.32 4.14
CA ALA A 97 -1.56 -1.35 5.36
C ALA A 97 -2.85 -2.17 5.20
N LEU A 98 -3.58 -2.00 4.09
CA LEU A 98 -4.75 -2.81 3.76
C LEU A 98 -4.39 -4.30 3.61
N LEU A 99 -3.26 -4.59 2.96
CA LEU A 99 -2.76 -5.96 2.80
C LEU A 99 -2.37 -6.58 4.15
N MET A 100 -1.95 -5.77 5.13
CA MET A 100 -1.67 -6.20 6.50
C MET A 100 -2.93 -6.21 7.40
N GLY A 101 -4.11 -5.91 6.85
CA GLY A 101 -5.38 -5.93 7.57
C GLY A 101 -5.73 -4.62 8.29
N GLN A 102 -4.89 -3.59 8.18
CA GLN A 102 -5.16 -2.29 8.76
C GLN A 102 -6.02 -1.44 7.83
N VAL A 103 -7.29 -1.29 8.20
CA VAL A 103 -8.28 -0.54 7.42
C VAL A 103 -8.34 0.93 7.82
N CYS A 104 -8.03 1.31 9.06
CA CYS A 104 -8.13 2.72 9.48
C CYS A 104 -6.98 3.16 10.38
N GLY A 105 -6.97 4.45 10.71
CA GLY A 105 -6.02 5.04 11.65
C GLY A 105 -4.75 5.55 10.99
N THR A 106 -3.66 5.61 11.76
CA THR A 106 -2.39 6.20 11.32
C THR A 106 -1.32 5.13 11.10
N VAL A 107 -0.67 5.15 9.94
CA VAL A 107 0.50 4.33 9.60
C VAL A 107 1.72 5.25 9.58
N ARG A 108 2.71 4.98 10.43
CA ARG A 108 3.94 5.78 10.49
C ARG A 108 5.08 5.02 9.80
N PHE A 109 5.52 5.55 8.67
CA PHE A 109 6.67 5.03 7.93
C PHE A 109 7.95 5.73 8.41
N SER A 110 8.29 5.46 9.68
CA SER A 110 9.37 6.12 10.43
C SER A 110 10.09 5.11 11.34
N GLY A 111 11.24 4.57 10.91
CA GLY A 111 12.15 3.78 11.78
C GLY A 111 12.42 2.35 11.28
N ASP A 112 13.70 1.96 11.28
CA ASP A 112 14.26 0.72 10.69
C ASP A 112 13.62 0.32 9.36
N LEU A 113 13.57 1.30 8.44
CA LEU A 113 12.99 1.14 7.11
C LEU A 113 13.48 -0.16 6.46
N ILE A 114 14.78 -0.44 6.50
CA ILE A 114 15.39 -1.60 5.85
C ILE A 114 14.89 -2.95 6.41
N LEU A 115 14.43 -3.01 7.66
CA LEU A 115 13.92 -4.24 8.30
C LEU A 115 12.39 -4.34 8.24
N SER A 116 11.68 -3.29 7.80
CA SER A 116 10.23 -3.31 7.72
C SER A 116 9.74 -4.04 6.46
N SER A 117 8.76 -4.93 6.60
CA SER A 117 8.08 -5.55 5.45
C SER A 117 7.44 -4.49 4.53
N CYS A 118 7.05 -3.33 5.09
CA CYS A 118 6.53 -2.19 4.34
C CYS A 118 7.56 -1.60 3.36
N TYR A 119 8.81 -1.45 3.79
CA TYR A 119 9.87 -0.96 2.90
C TYR A 119 10.16 -1.92 1.76
N GLU A 120 10.31 -3.21 2.07
CA GLU A 120 10.54 -4.24 1.06
C GLU A 120 9.40 -4.30 0.05
N TYR A 121 8.15 -4.15 0.53
CA TYR A 121 6.99 -4.02 -0.33
C TYR A 121 7.08 -2.78 -1.24
N CYS A 122 7.26 -1.59 -0.67
CA CYS A 122 7.33 -0.33 -1.43
C CYS A 122 8.48 -0.33 -2.45
N ARG A 123 9.64 -0.89 -2.08
CA ARG A 123 10.80 -1.05 -2.97
C ARG A 123 10.48 -1.93 -4.17
N ARG A 124 9.76 -3.05 -3.98
CA ARG A 124 9.38 -3.94 -5.08
C ARG A 124 8.32 -3.31 -5.98
N GLU A 125 7.34 -2.63 -5.39
CA GLU A 125 6.35 -1.86 -6.16
C GLU A 125 7.01 -0.75 -6.98
N ALA A 126 8.06 -0.09 -6.46
CA ALA A 126 8.87 0.87 -7.22
C ALA A 126 9.47 0.26 -8.50
N THR A 127 9.99 -0.98 -8.42
CA THR A 127 10.60 -1.67 -9.56
C THR A 127 9.60 -2.17 -10.60
N LYS A 128 8.32 -2.29 -10.23
CA LYS A 128 7.25 -2.77 -11.12
C LYS A 128 6.64 -1.70 -12.00
N SER A 129 6.85 -0.44 -11.67
CA SER A 129 6.47 0.68 -12.52
C SER A 129 7.65 0.99 -13.45
N PRO A 130 7.76 0.40 -14.65
CA PRO A 130 8.52 1.08 -15.68
C PRO A 130 7.85 2.43 -15.89
N ALA A 131 8.65 3.48 -16.04
CA ALA A 131 8.19 4.80 -16.44
C ALA A 131 7.10 4.66 -17.51
N VAL A 132 5.89 5.10 -17.20
CA VAL A 132 4.89 5.34 -18.25
C VAL A 132 5.37 6.57 -18.99
N SER A 133 6.05 6.27 -20.09
CA SER A 133 6.13 6.99 -21.35
C SER A 133 6.40 8.51 -21.29
N SER A 134 7.65 8.86 -21.54
CA SER A 134 7.93 9.93 -22.51
C SER A 134 7.27 9.55 -23.84
N LEU A 135 6.26 10.32 -24.26
CA LEU A 135 5.95 10.76 -25.63
C LEU A 135 4.62 11.52 -25.63
#